data_AF-A0A4R1MLX9-F1
#
_entry.id   AF-A0A4R1MLX9-F1
#
_cell.length_a   1.000
_cell.length_b   1.000
_cell.length_c   1.000
_cell.angle_alpha   90.00
_cell.angle_beta   90.00
_cell.angle_gamma   90.00
#
_symmetry.space_group_name_H-M   'P 1'
#
loop_
_entity.id
_entity.type
_entity.pdbx_description
1 polymer ?
#
loop_
_entity_poly.entity_id
_entity_poly.type
_entity_poly.pdbx_seq_one_letter_code
_entity_poly.pdbx_strand_id
1 'polypeptide(L)'
;MRLAYPALPAGPDGEPLLLLSSIGGEEELSRIFRYVLNVRTSPDANLTADESANLNLLDLIGQEVTVTIQLDGLGAFVAGVAGRSGSSNVGQGTREISSLISNGDANQMS
;
A
#
# COMPACT_ATOMS: atom_id res chain seq x y z
N MET A 1 1.24 4.36 -4.66
CA MET A 1 1.38 3.07 -3.96
C MET A 1 0.00 2.62 -3.50
N ARG A 2 -0.28 1.31 -3.52
CA ARG A 2 -1.57 0.74 -3.11
C ARG A 2 -1.35 -0.42 -2.15
N LEU A 3 -2.23 -0.53 -1.16
CA LEU A 3 -2.33 -1.64 -0.22
C LEU A 3 -3.58 -2.45 -0.55
N ALA A 4 -3.46 -3.77 -0.62
CA ALA A 4 -4.57 -4.69 -0.81
C ALA A 4 -4.42 -5.87 0.13
N TYR A 5 -5.50 -6.22 0.84
CA TYR A 5 -5.62 -7.47 1.57
C TYR A 5 -7.11 -7.80 1.79
N PRO A 6 -7.48 -9.07 2.02
CA PRO A 6 -8.87 -9.52 2.00
C PRO A 6 -9.74 -8.90 3.10
N ALA A 7 -9.16 -8.65 4.26
CA ALA A 7 -9.85 -8.18 5.45
C ALA A 7 -9.73 -6.66 5.67
N LEU A 8 -9.46 -5.86 4.62
CA LEU A 8 -9.29 -4.41 4.77
C LEU A 8 -10.56 -3.81 5.38
N PRO A 9 -10.46 -3.12 6.53
CA PRO A 9 -11.62 -2.47 7.10
C PRO A 9 -12.06 -1.40 6.11
N ALA A 10 -13.28 -1.54 5.64
CA ALA A 10 -13.91 -0.65 4.66
C ALA A 10 -14.96 0.19 5.36
N GLY A 11 -15.09 1.44 4.93
CA GLY A 11 -16.13 2.34 5.40
C GLY A 11 -17.51 1.89 4.92
N PRO A 12 -18.58 2.55 5.38
CA PRO A 12 -19.95 2.24 4.98
C PRO A 12 -20.17 2.28 3.46
N ASP A 13 -19.40 3.11 2.74
CA ASP A 13 -19.46 3.26 1.29
C ASP A 13 -18.46 2.37 0.51
N GLY A 14 -17.77 1.45 1.20
CA GLY A 14 -16.77 0.56 0.60
C GLY A 14 -15.40 1.21 0.38
N GLU A 15 -15.24 2.49 0.74
CA GLU A 15 -13.97 3.20 0.70
C GLU A 15 -12.98 2.59 1.72
N PRO A 16 -11.68 2.48 1.39
CA PRO A 16 -10.69 1.92 2.30
C PRO A 16 -10.51 2.82 3.53
N LEU A 17 -10.66 2.27 4.75
CA LEU A 17 -10.45 3.03 5.98
C LEU A 17 -8.97 3.30 6.25
N LEU A 18 -8.08 2.45 5.71
CA LEU A 18 -6.64 2.55 5.89
C LEU A 18 -5.95 2.85 4.56
N LEU A 19 -5.18 3.92 4.55
CA LEU A 19 -4.33 4.33 3.43
C LEU A 19 -2.86 4.10 3.80
N LEU A 20 -2.13 3.46 2.89
CA LEU A 20 -0.69 3.23 3.07
C LEU A 20 0.07 4.54 2.88
N SER A 21 0.79 4.97 3.92
CA SER A 21 1.55 6.23 3.94
C SER A 21 3.02 6.02 3.60
N SER A 22 3.63 4.94 4.11
CA SER A 22 5.00 4.57 3.76
C SER A 22 5.26 3.08 3.93
N ILE A 23 6.29 2.59 3.25
CA ILE A 23 6.85 1.25 3.38
C ILE A 23 8.34 1.39 3.65
N GLY A 24 8.82 0.71 4.69
CA GLY A 24 10.24 0.57 4.99
C GLY A 24 10.56 -0.90 5.18
N GLY A 25 11.72 -1.36 4.72
CA GLY A 25 12.07 -2.76 4.89
C GLY A 25 13.53 -3.02 4.59
N GLU A 26 14.01 -4.15 5.10
CA GLU A 26 15.36 -4.64 4.86
C GLU A 26 15.27 -5.93 4.05
N GLU A 27 16.02 -5.98 2.95
CA GLU A 27 16.16 -7.15 2.09
C GLU A 27 17.63 -7.54 2.03
N GLU A 28 17.94 -8.80 2.37
CA GLU A 28 19.27 -9.40 2.22
C GLU A 28 19.15 -10.72 1.45
N LEU A 29 20.13 -11.01 0.60
CA LEU A 29 20.13 -12.24 -0.18
C LEU A 29 20.12 -13.47 0.75
N SER A 30 19.24 -14.42 0.46
CA SER A 30 19.07 -15.65 1.24
C SER A 30 18.59 -15.46 2.69
N ARG A 31 17.97 -14.31 3.01
CA ARG A 31 17.27 -14.10 4.30
C ARG A 31 15.79 -13.83 4.10
N ILE A 32 15.04 -14.07 5.18
CA ILE A 32 13.64 -13.64 5.26
C ILE A 32 13.62 -12.11 5.28
N PHE A 33 12.94 -11.51 4.31
CA PHE A 33 12.76 -10.08 4.24
C PHE A 33 11.80 -9.61 5.34
N ARG A 34 11.93 -8.35 5.76
CA ARG A 34 10.99 -7.72 6.70
C ARG A 34 10.59 -6.35 6.18
N TYR A 35 9.28 -6.12 6.17
CA TYR A 35 8.70 -4.84 5.84
C TYR A 35 7.86 -4.30 7.01
N VAL A 36 7.97 -3.01 7.26
CA VAL A 36 7.13 -2.21 8.15
C VAL A 36 6.28 -1.31 7.26
N LEU A 37 4.97 -1.49 7.35
CA LEU A 37 3.99 -0.69 6.63
C LEU A 37 3.41 0.34 7.60
N ASN A 38 3.57 1.62 7.27
CA ASN A 38 2.87 2.68 7.97
C ASN A 38 1.57 2.95 7.24
N VAL A 39 0.46 2.83 7.96
CA VAL A 39 -0.88 3.15 7.46
C VAL A 39 -1.45 4.31 8.25
N ARG A 40 -2.33 5.07 7.62
CA ARG A 40 -3.10 6.14 8.26
C ARG A 40 -4.58 5.95 7.96
N THR A 41 -5.43 6.44 8.85
CA THR A 41 -6.86 6.46 8.60
C THR A 41 -7.18 7.43 7.45
N SER A 42 -8.04 7.00 6.53
CA SER A 42 -8.50 7.85 5.44
C SER A 42 -9.25 9.07 6.00
N PRO A 43 -8.99 10.29 5.54
CA PRO A 43 -9.77 11.46 5.96
C PRO A 43 -11.25 11.34 5.55
N ASP A 44 -11.54 10.58 4.49
CA ASP A 44 -12.88 10.35 3.96
C ASP A 44 -13.67 9.31 4.76
N ALA A 45 -13.02 8.64 5.72
CA ALA A 45 -13.64 7.63 6.57
C ALA A 45 -14.71 8.20 7.53
N ASN A 46 -14.76 9.54 7.71
CA ASN A 46 -15.64 10.22 8.67
C ASN A 46 -15.61 9.62 10.09
N LEU A 47 -14.48 9.02 10.48
CA LEU A 47 -14.26 8.47 11.82
C LEU A 47 -13.80 9.57 12.78
N THR A 48 -14.28 9.53 14.01
CA THR A 48 -13.71 10.33 15.11
C THR A 48 -12.28 9.88 15.43
N ALA A 49 -11.52 10.73 16.14
CA ALA A 49 -10.16 10.39 16.56
C ALA A 49 -10.13 9.08 17.38
N ASP A 50 -11.10 8.88 18.27
CA ASP A 50 -11.21 7.67 19.09
C ASP A 50 -11.55 6.42 18.25
N GLU A 51 -12.45 6.53 17.28
CA GLU A 51 -12.76 5.43 16.36
C GLU A 51 -11.58 5.08 15.47
N SER A 52 -10.82 6.08 15.01
CA SER A 52 -9.63 5.89 14.19
C SER A 52 -8.48 5.22 14.97
N ALA A 53 -8.35 5.53 16.27
CA ALA A 53 -7.34 4.94 17.16
C ALA A 53 -7.69 3.51 17.58
N ASN A 54 -8.99 3.18 17.63
CA ASN A 54 -9.50 1.86 17.99
C ASN A 54 -9.68 0.91 16.79
N LEU A 55 -9.18 1.28 15.60
CA LEU A 55 -9.19 0.37 14.46
C LEU A 55 -8.43 -0.91 14.82
N ASN A 56 -9.13 -2.05 14.70
CA ASN A 56 -8.58 -3.33 15.12
C ASN A 56 -7.53 -3.84 14.12
N LEU A 57 -6.27 -3.45 14.33
CA LEU A 57 -5.13 -3.93 13.53
C LEU A 57 -4.81 -5.40 13.80
N LEU A 58 -5.30 -5.99 14.90
CA LEU A 58 -5.05 -7.39 15.23
C LEU A 58 -5.76 -8.34 14.28
N ASP A 59 -6.90 -7.93 13.71
CA ASP A 59 -7.63 -8.71 12.70
C ASP A 59 -6.82 -8.87 11.40
N LEU A 60 -5.76 -8.06 11.23
CA LEU A 60 -4.85 -8.14 10.09
C LEU A 60 -3.78 -9.20 10.27
N ILE A 61 -3.49 -9.61 11.52
CA ILE A 61 -2.44 -10.58 11.80
C ILE A 61 -2.83 -11.93 11.20
N GLY A 62 -1.90 -12.54 10.46
CA GLY A 62 -2.13 -13.80 9.75
C GLY A 62 -2.86 -13.66 8.42
N GLN A 63 -3.20 -12.43 8.00
CA GLN A 63 -3.69 -12.17 6.64
C GLN A 63 -2.51 -11.93 5.68
N GLU A 64 -2.68 -12.37 4.44
CA GLU A 64 -1.76 -12.02 3.36
C GLU A 64 -2.05 -10.59 2.89
N VAL A 65 -0.99 -9.83 2.70
CA VAL A 65 -1.03 -8.44 2.25
C VAL A 65 -0.17 -8.25 1.01
N THR A 66 -0.72 -7.50 0.06
CA THR A 66 -0.07 -7.14 -1.19
C THR A 66 0.10 -5.64 -1.27
N VAL A 67 1.34 -5.20 -1.46
CA VAL A 67 1.69 -3.80 -1.69
C VAL A 67 2.13 -3.62 -3.13
N THR A 68 1.45 -2.73 -3.85
CA THR A 68 1.81 -2.34 -5.22
C THR A 68 2.49 -0.98 -5.20
N ILE A 69 3.76 -0.96 -5.57
CA ILE A 69 4.58 0.24 -5.73
C ILE A 69 4.69 0.52 -7.22
N GLN A 70 4.16 1.66 -7.64
CA GLN A 70 4.40 2.14 -9.00
C GLN A 70 5.82 2.71 -9.03
N LEU A 71 6.67 2.14 -9.88
CA LEU A 71 7.99 2.67 -10.17
C LEU A 71 7.85 3.59 -11.38
N ASP A 72 8.23 4.85 -11.20
CA ASP A 72 8.32 5.78 -12.31
C ASP A 72 9.50 5.38 -13.19
N GLY A 73 9.21 4.95 -14.42
CA GLY A 73 10.17 5.00 -15.51
C GLY A 73 9.87 6.16 -16.44
N LEU A 74 10.91 6.59 -17.16
CA LEU A 74 10.91 7.69 -18.12
C LEU A 74 9.95 7.46 -19.32
N GLY A 75 8.65 7.40 -19.08
CA GLY A 75 7.67 7.06 -20.12
C GLY A 75 6.27 7.50 -19.78
N ALA A 76 6.04 8.81 -19.62
CA ALA A 76 4.69 9.35 -19.68
C ALA A 76 4.20 9.31 -21.15
N PHE A 77 3.19 8.49 -21.43
CA PHE A 77 2.54 8.47 -22.74
C PHE A 77 1.76 9.77 -22.92
N VAL A 78 2.22 10.63 -23.84
CA VAL A 78 1.41 11.76 -24.33
C VAL A 78 0.62 11.26 -25.53
N ALA A 79 -0.67 10.98 -25.33
CA ALA A 79 -1.59 10.61 -26.39
C ALA A 79 -1.65 11.76 -27.42
N GLY A 80 -1.04 11.57 -28.60
CA GLY A 80 -1.06 12.56 -29.69
C GLY A 80 0.23 12.70 -30.50
N VAL A 81 1.36 12.13 -30.05
CA VAL A 81 2.61 12.18 -30.83
C VAL A 81 2.74 10.93 -31.71
N ALA A 82 2.14 10.98 -32.89
CA ALA A 82 2.38 10.01 -33.95
C ALA A 82 3.80 10.21 -34.51
N GLY A 83 4.78 9.46 -33.99
CA GLY A 83 6.14 9.54 -34.49
C GLY A 83 7.10 8.52 -33.88
N ARG A 84 7.33 7.44 -34.63
CA ARG A 84 8.39 6.42 -34.50
C ARG A 84 8.11 5.27 -33.51
N SER A 85 7.88 4.12 -34.13
CA SER A 85 7.99 2.73 -33.64
C SER A 85 8.48 2.50 -32.21
N GLY A 86 7.62 1.86 -31.42
CA GLY A 86 8.00 0.59 -30.77
C GLY A 86 8.61 0.64 -29.37
N SER A 87 8.70 1.79 -28.71
CA SER A 87 9.22 1.88 -27.32
C SER A 87 8.22 2.46 -26.30
N SER A 88 6.91 2.34 -26.57
CA SER A 88 5.91 2.68 -25.57
C SER A 88 6.04 1.73 -24.37
N ASN A 89 6.27 2.31 -23.19
CA ASN A 89 6.28 1.66 -21.87
C ASN A 89 7.61 1.05 -21.39
N VAL A 90 8.76 1.39 -21.97
CA VAL A 90 10.06 1.00 -21.39
C VAL A 90 10.28 1.79 -20.09
N GLY A 91 9.91 1.21 -18.95
CA GLY A 91 10.20 1.72 -17.61
C GLY A 91 9.02 1.92 -16.67
N GLN A 92 7.76 1.88 -17.13
CA GLN A 92 6.60 1.89 -16.22
C GLN A 92 6.45 0.51 -15.56
N GLY A 93 7.25 0.24 -14.54
CA GLY A 93 7.22 -1.00 -13.77
C GLY A 93 6.33 -0.87 -12.55
N THR A 94 5.42 -1.82 -12.33
CA THR A 94 4.78 -2.00 -11.02
C THR A 94 5.56 -3.06 -10.26
N ARG A 95 6.06 -2.73 -9.07
CA ARG A 95 6.59 -3.72 -8.13
C ARG A 95 5.47 -4.17 -7.20
N GLU A 96 5.31 -5.47 -7.08
CA GLU A 96 4.40 -6.07 -6.11
C GLU A 96 5.21 -6.76 -5.00
N ILE A 97 4.79 -6.55 -3.76
CA ILE A 97 5.36 -7.20 -2.57
C ILE A 97 4.21 -7.87 -1.83
N SER A 98 4.17 -9.21 -1.86
CA SER A 98 3.18 -10.03 -1.16
C SER A 98 3.83 -10.68 0.06
N SER A 99 3.19 -10.57 1.22
CA SER A 99 3.74 -11.00 2.51
C SER A 99 2.65 -11.31 3.53
N LEU A 100 3.01 -12.03 4.60
CA LEU A 100 2.12 -12.30 5.71
C LEU A 100 2.30 -11.24 6.81
N ILE A 101 1.20 -10.74 7.37
CA ILE A 101 1.25 -9.82 8.51
C ILE A 101 1.56 -10.61 9.78
N SER A 102 2.71 -10.32 10.41
CA SER A 102 3.16 -10.98 11.64
C SER A 102 2.73 -10.26 12.92
N ASN A 103 2.60 -8.93 12.87
CA ASN A 103 2.29 -8.08 14.02
C ASN A 103 1.70 -6.75 13.53
N GLY A 104 0.97 -6.06 14.40
CA GLY A 104 0.41 -4.74 14.14
C GLY A 104 0.30 -3.95 15.42
N ASP A 105 0.75 -2.70 15.39
CA ASP A 105 0.75 -1.79 16.54
C ASP A 105 0.10 -0.47 16.10
N ALA A 106 -0.85 0.03 16.90
CA ALA A 106 -1.43 1.35 16.66
C ALA A 106 -0.42 2.41 17.15
N ASN A 107 0.18 3.16 16.21
CA ASN A 107 1.07 4.25 16.56
C ASN A 107 0.25 5.42 17.12
N GLN A 108 0.27 5.58 18.46
CA GLN A 108 -0.32 6.70 19.17
C GLN A 108 0.45 7.97 18.78
N MET A 109 0.01 8.69 17.74
CA MET A 109 0.56 10.01 17.43
C MET A 109 0.22 10.95 18.61
N SER A 110 1.23 11.25 19.44
CA SER A 110 1.21 12.36 20.43
C SER A 110 1.33 13.72 19.76
#